data_AF-A0A950SN90-F1
#
_entry.id   AF-A0A950SN90-F1
#
_cell.length_a   1.000
_cell.length_b   1.000
_cell.length_c   1.000
_cell.angle_alpha   90.00
_cell.angle_beta   90.00
_cell.angle_gamma   90.00
#
_symmetry.space_group_name_H-M   'P 1'
#
loop_
_entity.id
_entity.type
_entity.pdbx_description
1 polymer ?
#
loop_
_entity_poly.entity_id
_entity_poly.type
_entity_poly.pdbx_seq_one_letter_code
_entity_poly.pdbx_strand_id
1 'polypeptide(L)'
;MLVLDDHEAAVVRSVCDVLVPGSARVGPEVYIDALMTRMDAEEREATRAAFRSLEDAAAGGADAMAGRAFSPEFMLARSLACEAFYSDFVAPGASGPGAWQEIDFAPPLAARLDKDWSYLGVGT
;
A
#
# COMPACT_ATOMS: atom_id res chain seq x y z
N MET A 1 -10.88 -8.96 -10.94
CA MET A 1 -9.56 -9.41 -10.48
C MET A 1 -9.18 -10.70 -11.18
N LEU A 2 -7.89 -10.96 -11.37
CA LEU A 2 -7.32 -12.14 -12.02
C LEU A 2 -6.89 -13.20 -11.01
N VAL A 3 -6.44 -12.76 -9.83
CA VAL A 3 -5.96 -13.60 -8.74
C VAL A 3 -6.87 -13.44 -7.52
N LEU A 4 -7.09 -12.22 -7.04
CA LEU A 4 -7.87 -11.97 -5.83
C LEU A 4 -9.37 -12.20 -6.07
N ASP A 5 -10.09 -12.70 -5.08
CA ASP A 5 -11.55 -12.59 -5.09
C ASP A 5 -12.04 -11.20 -4.58
N ASP A 6 -13.35 -10.97 -4.59
CA ASP A 6 -13.93 -9.67 -4.20
C ASP A 6 -13.64 -9.31 -2.74
N HIS A 7 -13.60 -10.31 -1.85
CA HIS A 7 -13.33 -10.09 -0.44
C HIS A 7 -11.84 -9.83 -0.22
N GLU A 8 -10.97 -10.66 -0.81
CA GLU A 8 -9.51 -10.47 -0.75
C GLU A 8 -9.11 -9.10 -1.32
N ALA A 9 -9.72 -8.67 -2.42
CA ALA A 9 -9.50 -7.34 -2.99
C ALA A 9 -9.92 -6.21 -2.02
N ALA A 10 -11.04 -6.36 -1.33
CA ALA A 10 -11.49 -5.39 -0.32
C ALA A 10 -10.54 -5.33 0.89
N VAL A 11 -10.01 -6.48 1.33
CA VAL A 11 -8.99 -6.55 2.39
C VAL A 11 -7.72 -5.84 1.96
N VAL A 12 -7.20 -6.13 0.76
CA VAL A 12 -6.00 -5.47 0.21
C VAL A 12 -6.20 -3.96 0.16
N ARG A 13 -7.34 -3.49 -0.38
CA ARG A 13 -7.68 -2.07 -0.43
C ARG A 13 -7.66 -1.41 0.95
N SER A 14 -8.29 -2.05 1.94
CA SER A 14 -8.37 -1.55 3.33
C SER A 14 -6.99 -1.49 3.99
N VAL A 15 -6.22 -2.58 3.91
CA VAL A 15 -4.87 -2.66 4.47
C VAL A 15 -3.95 -1.61 3.84
N CYS A 16 -3.97 -1.47 2.51
CA CYS A 16 -3.18 -0.46 1.82
C CYS A 16 -3.53 0.96 2.26
N ASP A 17 -4.82 1.29 2.43
CA ASP A 17 -5.24 2.63 2.86
C ASP A 17 -4.82 2.95 4.30
N VAL A 18 -4.80 1.96 5.19
CA VAL A 18 -4.30 2.17 6.56
C VAL A 18 -2.78 2.35 6.57
N LEU A 19 -2.04 1.57 5.76
CA LEU A 19 -0.58 1.62 5.69
C LEU A 19 -0.06 2.86 4.94
N VAL A 20 -0.76 3.25 3.89
CA VAL A 20 -0.46 4.40 3.02
C VAL A 20 -1.76 5.18 2.81
N PRO A 21 -2.06 6.15 3.71
CA PRO A 21 -3.31 6.90 3.70
C PRO A 21 -3.63 7.55 2.35
N GLY A 22 -4.83 7.26 1.84
CA GLY A 22 -5.32 7.78 0.57
C GLY A 22 -5.02 6.89 -0.63
N SER A 23 -4.23 5.82 -0.45
CA SER A 23 -3.92 4.88 -1.53
C SER A 23 -5.16 4.21 -2.11
N ALA A 24 -6.23 4.01 -1.34
CA ALA A 24 -7.47 3.42 -1.85
C ALA A 24 -8.14 4.20 -3.00
N ARG A 25 -7.75 5.45 -3.26
CA ARG A 25 -8.25 6.24 -4.40
C ARG A 25 -7.71 5.77 -5.76
N VAL A 26 -6.58 5.06 -5.77
CA VAL A 26 -5.89 4.65 -7.01
C VAL A 26 -6.03 3.16 -7.32
N GLY A 27 -6.82 2.44 -6.51
CA GLY A 27 -7.06 1.00 -6.66
C GLY A 27 -5.80 0.14 -6.47
N PRO A 28 -5.11 0.21 -5.32
CA PRO A 28 -3.89 -0.56 -5.06
C PRO A 28 -4.11 -2.06 -5.18
N GLU A 29 -5.32 -2.54 -4.89
CA GLU A 29 -5.74 -3.93 -5.10
C GLU A 29 -5.64 -4.37 -6.56
N VAL A 30 -5.80 -3.47 -7.53
CA VAL A 30 -5.66 -3.78 -8.97
C VAL A 30 -4.19 -3.94 -9.34
N TYR A 31 -3.33 -3.09 -8.79
CA TYR A 31 -1.88 -3.21 -8.97
C TYR A 31 -1.37 -4.52 -8.39
N ILE A 32 -1.75 -4.81 -7.13
CA ILE A 32 -1.31 -6.00 -6.40
C ILE A 32 -1.85 -7.27 -7.06
N ASP A 33 -3.12 -7.30 -7.49
CA ASP A 33 -3.68 -8.41 -8.26
C ASP A 33 -2.86 -8.68 -9.55
N ALA A 34 -2.52 -7.63 -10.30
CA ALA A 34 -1.69 -7.76 -11.49
C ALA A 34 -0.27 -8.26 -11.16
N LEU A 35 0.35 -7.77 -10.08
CA LEU A 35 1.67 -8.23 -9.64
C LEU A 35 1.64 -9.71 -9.25
N MET A 36 0.61 -10.15 -8.53
CA MET A 36 0.44 -11.54 -8.10
C MET A 36 0.26 -12.53 -9.26
N THR A 37 -0.13 -12.06 -10.47
CA THR A 37 -0.13 -12.93 -11.66
C THR A 37 1.27 -13.36 -12.09
N ARG A 38 2.30 -12.60 -11.69
CA ARG A 38 3.72 -12.86 -12.03
C ARG A 38 4.46 -13.66 -10.96
N MET A 39 3.90 -13.73 -9.75
CA MET A 39 4.41 -14.55 -8.64
C MET A 39 4.20 -16.03 -8.92
N ASP A 40 5.07 -16.86 -8.34
CA ASP A 40 4.80 -18.29 -8.27
C ASP A 40 3.65 -18.61 -7.29
N ALA A 41 3.26 -19.89 -7.20
CA ALA A 41 2.12 -20.28 -6.38
C ALA A 41 2.37 -20.11 -4.87
N GLU A 42 3.61 -20.29 -4.42
CA GLU A 42 3.99 -20.17 -3.01
C GLU A 42 4.01 -18.70 -2.59
N GLU A 43 4.67 -17.85 -3.38
CA GLU A 43 4.72 -16.40 -3.18
C GLU A 43 3.32 -15.77 -3.19
N ARG A 44 2.45 -16.24 -4.10
CA ARG A 44 1.06 -15.77 -4.20
C ARG A 44 0.25 -16.12 -2.97
N GLU A 45 0.35 -17.35 -2.47
CA GLU A 45 -0.36 -17.76 -1.26
C GLU A 45 0.19 -17.06 -0.01
N ALA A 46 1.50 -16.89 0.09
CA ALA A 46 2.13 -16.13 1.16
C ALA A 46 1.65 -14.67 1.18
N THR A 47 1.51 -14.05 0.01
CA THR A 47 0.97 -12.69 -0.13
C THR A 47 -0.49 -12.62 0.33
N ARG A 48 -1.34 -13.57 -0.07
CA ARG A 48 -2.74 -13.65 0.40
C ARG A 48 -2.82 -13.81 1.92
N ALA A 49 -2.01 -14.71 2.47
CA ALA A 49 -1.98 -14.97 3.91
C ALA A 49 -1.53 -13.72 4.69
N ALA A 50 -0.54 -12.98 4.18
CA ALA A 50 -0.08 -11.74 4.78
C ALA A 50 -1.19 -10.70 4.88
N PHE A 51 -1.89 -10.39 3.78
CA PHE A 51 -3.00 -9.43 3.79
C PHE A 51 -4.16 -9.88 4.70
N ARG A 52 -4.52 -11.16 4.66
CA ARG A 52 -5.56 -11.73 5.53
C ARG A 52 -5.21 -11.61 7.01
N SER A 53 -3.94 -11.83 7.38
CA SER A 53 -3.48 -11.72 8.77
C SER A 53 -3.57 -10.30 9.37
N LEU A 54 -3.70 -9.29 8.48
CA LEU A 54 -3.76 -7.87 8.80
C LEU A 54 -5.17 -7.30 8.72
N GLU A 55 -6.17 -8.10 8.31
CA GLU A 55 -7.56 -7.64 8.09
C GLU A 55 -8.16 -7.00 9.35
N ASP A 56 -8.13 -7.71 10.48
CA ASP A 56 -8.66 -7.21 11.74
C ASP A 56 -7.95 -5.92 12.20
N ALA A 57 -6.64 -5.84 11.98
CA ALA A 57 -5.85 -4.67 12.31
C ALA A 57 -6.20 -3.47 11.42
N ALA A 58 -6.46 -3.70 10.13
CA ALA A 58 -6.92 -2.66 9.22
C ALA A 58 -8.33 -2.15 9.61
N ALA A 59 -9.24 -3.04 10.01
CA ALA A 59 -10.56 -2.65 10.53
C ALA A 59 -10.46 -1.81 11.82
N GLY A 60 -9.44 -2.05 12.65
CA GLY A 60 -9.14 -1.26 13.84
C GLY A 60 -8.38 0.05 13.58
N GLY A 61 -7.97 0.33 12.34
CA GLY A 61 -7.27 1.54 11.95
C GLY A 61 -5.78 1.59 12.34
N ALA A 62 -5.20 2.79 12.26
CA ALA A 62 -3.75 3.00 12.38
C ALA A 62 -3.16 2.50 13.71
N ASP A 63 -3.85 2.70 14.84
CA ASP A 63 -3.37 2.27 16.15
C ASP A 63 -3.31 0.74 16.29
N ALA A 64 -4.33 0.04 15.78
CA ALA A 64 -4.34 -1.42 15.75
C ALA A 64 -3.26 -1.96 14.80
N MET A 65 -3.07 -1.31 13.66
CA MET A 65 -2.02 -1.63 12.70
C MET A 65 -0.61 -1.40 13.25
N ALA A 66 -0.40 -0.40 14.11
CA ALA A 66 0.90 -0.13 14.74
C ALA A 66 1.39 -1.31 15.59
N GLY A 67 0.47 -2.08 16.21
CA GLY A 67 0.80 -3.31 16.93
C GLY A 67 1.40 -4.42 16.06
N ARG A 68 1.33 -4.29 14.73
CA ARG A 68 1.87 -5.24 13.74
C ARG A 68 3.16 -4.77 13.08
N ALA A 69 3.67 -3.58 13.40
CA ALA A 69 4.71 -2.89 12.62
C ALA A 69 6.02 -3.68 12.39
N PHE A 70 6.34 -4.64 13.24
CA PHE A 70 7.55 -5.48 13.15
C PHE A 70 7.29 -6.91 12.66
N SER A 71 6.05 -7.23 12.28
CA SER A 71 5.74 -8.52 11.69
C SER A 71 6.20 -8.60 10.22
N PRO A 72 6.65 -9.77 9.74
CA PRO A 72 6.97 -9.98 8.34
C PRO A 72 5.80 -9.63 7.40
N GLU A 73 4.57 -9.94 7.80
CA GLU A 73 3.36 -9.70 7.03
C GLU A 73 3.10 -8.21 6.86
N PHE A 74 3.27 -7.42 7.93
CA PHE A 74 3.19 -5.97 7.86
C PHE A 74 4.25 -5.40 6.91
N MET A 75 5.50 -5.89 6.99
CA MET A 75 6.58 -5.38 6.15
C MET A 75 6.33 -5.66 4.66
N LEU A 76 5.83 -6.86 4.33
CA LEU A 76 5.43 -7.22 2.97
C LEU A 76 4.24 -6.37 2.48
N ALA A 77 3.17 -6.28 3.26
CA ALA A 77 2.00 -5.49 2.88
C ALA A 77 2.35 -4.00 2.70
N ARG A 78 3.22 -3.46 3.58
CA ARG A 78 3.68 -2.08 3.51
C ARG A 78 4.54 -1.84 2.26
N SER A 79 5.44 -2.75 1.89
CA SER A 79 6.23 -2.58 0.67
C SER A 79 5.34 -2.55 -0.57
N LEU A 80 4.35 -3.45 -0.65
CA LEU A 80 3.40 -3.51 -1.76
C LEU A 80 2.47 -2.30 -1.81
N ALA A 81 1.99 -1.82 -0.65
CA ALA A 81 1.18 -0.60 -0.57
C ALA A 81 1.96 0.63 -1.04
N CYS A 82 3.23 0.75 -0.64
CA CYS A 82 4.11 1.82 -1.11
C CYS A 82 4.35 1.72 -2.62
N GLU A 83 4.64 0.52 -3.14
CA GLU A 83 4.85 0.32 -4.58
C GLU A 83 3.59 0.68 -5.39
N ALA A 84 2.42 0.26 -4.92
CA ALA A 84 1.15 0.57 -5.58
C ALA A 84 0.84 2.07 -5.62
N PHE A 85 1.19 2.83 -4.57
CA PHE A 85 0.83 4.25 -4.46
C PHE A 85 1.88 5.23 -4.99
N TYR A 86 3.17 4.90 -4.88
CA TYR A 86 4.26 5.78 -5.31
C TYR A 86 4.80 5.44 -6.72
N SER A 87 4.24 4.45 -7.40
CA SER A 87 4.62 4.10 -8.78
C SER A 87 3.89 4.94 -9.83
N ASP A 88 4.33 4.82 -11.08
CA ASP A 88 3.63 5.31 -12.28
C ASP A 88 2.39 4.48 -12.66
N PHE A 89 1.93 3.57 -11.79
CA PHE A 89 0.79 2.73 -12.10
C PHE A 89 -0.49 3.56 -12.27
N VAL A 90 -1.26 3.19 -13.29
CA VAL A 90 -2.61 3.69 -13.55
C VAL A 90 -3.48 2.46 -13.76
N ALA A 91 -4.50 2.30 -12.90
CA ALA A 91 -5.45 1.20 -13.06
C ALA A 91 -6.13 1.27 -14.44
N PRO A 92 -6.28 0.15 -15.17
CA PRO A 92 -6.95 0.15 -16.46
C PRO A 92 -8.35 0.77 -16.39
N GLY A 93 -8.62 1.75 -17.25
CA GLY A 93 -9.91 2.47 -17.29
C GLY A 93 -10.05 3.61 -16.28
N ALA A 94 -9.04 3.88 -15.44
CA ALA A 94 -9.03 5.06 -14.58
C ALA A 94 -8.94 6.35 -15.41
N SER A 95 -9.68 7.38 -15.00
CA SER A 95 -9.66 8.72 -15.62
C SER A 95 -8.40 9.54 -15.28
N GLY A 96 -7.50 8.99 -14.47
CA GLY A 96 -6.38 9.71 -13.84
C GLY A 96 -6.81 10.48 -12.58
N PRO A 97 -5.86 11.04 -11.81
CA PRO A 97 -4.40 10.99 -11.98
C PRO A 97 -3.80 9.59 -11.74
N GLY A 98 -2.56 9.36 -12.17
CA GLY A 98 -1.79 8.18 -11.78
C GLY A 98 -1.40 8.21 -10.30
N ALA A 99 -0.92 7.08 -9.77
CA ALA A 99 -0.80 6.91 -8.32
C ALA A 99 0.08 7.98 -7.63
N TRP A 100 1.28 8.25 -8.14
CA TRP A 100 2.13 9.31 -7.59
C TRP A 100 1.58 10.73 -7.80
N GLN A 101 0.73 10.94 -8.81
CA GLN A 101 0.16 12.25 -9.12
C GLN A 101 -0.88 12.66 -8.07
N GLU A 102 -1.54 11.71 -7.41
CA GLU A 102 -2.43 11.97 -6.26
C GLU A 102 -1.70 12.60 -5.06
N ILE A 103 -0.39 12.42 -4.98
CA ILE A 103 0.46 12.94 -3.92
C ILE A 103 0.92 14.37 -4.24
N ASP A 104 0.61 14.87 -5.45
CA ASP A 104 1.09 16.14 -5.99
C ASP A 104 2.61 16.31 -5.77
N PHE A 105 3.36 15.22 -5.99
CA PHE A 105 4.82 15.20 -5.86
C PHE A 105 5.48 15.85 -7.09
N ALA A 106 5.05 17.08 -7.41
CA ALA A 106 5.58 17.90 -8.47
C ALA A 106 6.58 18.93 -7.91
N PRO A 107 7.72 19.17 -8.56
CA PRO A 107 8.55 20.33 -8.26
C PRO A 107 7.72 21.61 -8.39
N PRO A 108 7.86 22.60 -7.47
CA PRO A 108 8.93 22.74 -6.49
C PRO A 108 8.60 22.22 -5.08
N LEU A 109 7.44 21.59 -4.84
CA LEU A 109 7.00 21.22 -3.49
C LEU A 109 7.92 20.19 -2.81
N ALA A 110 8.38 19.19 -3.58
CA ALA A 110 9.38 18.21 -3.11
C ALA A 110 10.71 18.85 -2.65
N ALA A 111 11.06 20.02 -3.20
CA ALA A 111 12.26 20.77 -2.80
C ALA A 111 12.03 21.69 -1.58
N ARG A 112 10.76 21.88 -1.18
CA ARG A 112 10.34 22.75 -0.06
C ARG A 112 10.01 21.99 1.22
N LEU A 113 10.01 20.65 1.18
CA LEU A 113 9.89 19.83 2.39
C LEU A 113 11.07 20.12 3.32
N ASP A 114 10.78 20.41 4.58
CA ASP A 114 11.78 20.42 5.63
C ASP A 114 12.20 18.97 5.87
N LYS A 115 13.41 18.62 5.43
CA LYS A 115 13.95 17.25 5.53
C LYS A 115 14.56 17.02 6.91
N ASP A 116 13.86 17.49 7.93
CA ASP A 116 14.20 17.24 9.30
C ASP A 116 13.72 15.83 9.67
N TRP A 117 14.59 15.09 10.34
CA TRP A 117 14.27 13.79 10.92
C TRP A 117 14.21 13.88 12.44
N SER A 118 14.02 15.11 12.97
CA SER A 118 14.14 15.42 14.40
C SER A 118 13.09 14.69 15.23
N TYR A 119 11.91 14.46 14.65
CA TYR A 119 10.84 13.65 15.24
C TYR A 119 11.22 12.17 15.44
N LEU A 120 12.23 11.66 14.71
CA LEU A 120 12.82 10.33 14.92
C LEU A 120 13.94 10.34 15.96
N GLY A 121 14.23 11.49 16.58
CA GLY A 121 15.42 11.68 17.41
C GLY A 121 16.73 11.70 16.60
N VAL A 122 16.64 11.88 15.28
CA VAL A 122 17.78 11.95 14.36
C VAL A 122 17.88 13.38 13.83
N GLY A 123 18.78 14.15 14.41
CA GLY A 123 19.02 15.54 14.02
C GLY A 123 20.08 16.14 14.93
N THR A 124 20.95 16.97 14.36
CA THR A 124 22.03 17.68 15.07
C THR A 124 21.52 18.55 16.20
#